data_AF-X0TBW7-F1
#
_entry.id   AF-X0TBW7-F1
#
_cell.length_a   1.000
_cell.length_b   1.000
_cell.length_c   1.000
_cell.angle_alpha   90.00
_cell.angle_beta   90.00
_cell.angle_gamma   90.00
#
_symmetry.space_group_name_H-M   'P 1'
#
loop_
_entity.id
_entity.type
_entity.pdbx_description
1 polymer ?
#
loop_
_entity_poly.entity_id
_entity_poly.type
_entity_poly.pdbx_seq_one_letter_code
_entity_poly.pdbx_strand_id
1 'polypeptide(L)' 'VEKAAFIQDRDEREKVYVDLQKKWQSDGIFKILYQMTMQLGLNDRVGNFIMNELTQTPWKLITLKD' A
#
# COMPACT_ATOMS: atom_id res chain seq x y z
N VAL A 1 17.67 -6.34 -1.18
CA VAL A 1 16.26 -6.38 -1.62
C VAL A 1 16.04 -7.51 -2.61
N GLU A 2 16.80 -7.58 -3.70
CA GLU A 2 16.60 -8.57 -4.77
C GLU A 2 16.50 -10.03 -4.28
N LYS A 3 17.38 -10.48 -3.36
CA LYS A 3 17.30 -11.85 -2.81
C LYS A 3 15.98 -12.15 -2.08
N ALA A 4 15.40 -11.17 -1.38
CA ALA A 4 14.14 -11.36 -0.65
C ALA A 4 12.95 -11.60 -1.60
N ALA A 5 13.01 -11.05 -2.82
CA ALA A 5 11.96 -11.22 -3.82
C ALA A 5 11.89 -12.65 -4.38
N PHE A 6 12.97 -13.44 -4.27
CA PHE A 6 13.03 -14.82 -4.77
C PHE A 6 12.74 -15.88 -3.70
N ILE A 7 12.64 -15.50 -2.42
CA ILE A 7 12.29 -16.41 -1.32
C ILE A 7 10.82 -16.83 -1.47
N GLN A 8 10.58 -18.14 -1.61
CA GLN A 8 9.23 -18.69 -1.74
C GLN A 8 8.50 -18.80 -0.40
N ASP A 9 9.23 -19.15 0.65
CA ASP A 9 8.70 -19.22 2.02
C ASP A 9 8.28 -17.82 2.50
N ARG A 10 7.02 -17.70 2.91
CA ARG A 10 6.44 -16.41 3.27
C ARG A 10 7.07 -15.86 4.55
N ASP A 11 7.24 -16.70 5.57
CA ASP A 11 7.66 -16.28 6.90
C ASP A 11 9.15 -15.89 6.89
N GLU A 12 9.97 -16.60 6.11
CA GLU A 12 11.36 -16.24 5.84
C GLU A 12 11.45 -14.91 5.09
N ARG A 13 10.64 -14.75 4.03
CA ARG A 13 10.60 -13.50 3.25
C ARG A 13 10.19 -12.31 4.10
N GLU A 14 9.22 -12.48 4.98
CA GLU A 14 8.75 -11.44 5.91
C GLU A 14 9.88 -10.99 6.84
N LYS A 15 10.59 -11.93 7.47
CA LYS A 15 11.73 -11.61 8.36
C LYS A 15 12.79 -10.77 7.64
N VAL A 16 13.16 -11.18 6.43
CA VAL A 16 14.17 -10.45 5.63
C VAL A 16 13.71 -9.02 5.30
N TYR A 17 12.43 -8.82 4.97
CA TYR A 17 11.91 -7.47 4.70
C TYR A 17 11.87 -6.59 5.94
N VAL A 18 11.48 -7.13 7.11
CA VAL A 18 11.48 -6.40 8.38
C VAL A 18 12.89 -5.94 8.75
N ASP A 19 13.89 -6.81 8.60
CA ASP A 19 15.28 -6.47 8.92
C ASP A 19 15.85 -5.41 7.95
N LEU A 20 15.52 -5.51 6.67
CA LEU A 20 15.86 -4.47 5.68
C LEU A 20 15.22 -3.13 6.03
N GLN A 21 13.94 -3.12 6.41
CA GLN A 21 13.24 -1.91 6.81
C GLN A 21 13.88 -1.26 8.03
N LYS A 22 14.23 -2.03 9.07
CA LYS A 22 14.94 -1.51 10.24
C LYS A 22 16.27 -0.86 9.87
N LYS A 23 17.06 -1.53 9.02
CA LYS A 23 18.34 -0.99 8.53
C LYS A 23 18.16 0.31 7.74
N TRP A 24 17.14 0.40 6.90
CA TRP A 24 16.85 1.64 6.18
C TRP A 24 16.33 2.76 7.07
N GLN A 25 15.60 2.43 8.14
CA GLN A 25 15.18 3.42 9.12
C GLN A 25 16.36 3.96 9.95
N SER A 26 17.38 3.15 10.23
CA SER A 26 18.56 3.58 10.99
C SER A 26 19.59 4.32 10.13
N ASP A 27 19.92 3.76 8.96
CA ASP A 27 21.10 4.16 8.17
C ASP A 27 20.71 4.72 6.79
N GLY A 28 19.42 4.78 6.47
CA GLY A 28 18.94 5.19 5.16
C GLY A 28 19.12 6.68 4.90
N ILE A 29 19.28 7.02 3.62
CA ILE A 29 19.34 8.41 3.15
C ILE A 29 18.00 9.15 3.30
N PHE A 30 16.90 8.40 3.48
CA PHE A 30 15.55 8.94 3.61
C PHE A 30 15.01 8.71 5.01
N LYS A 31 14.37 9.74 5.58
CA LYS A 31 13.59 9.63 6.81
C LYS A 31 12.13 9.34 6.48
N ILE A 32 11.58 8.27 7.06
CA ILE A 32 10.14 8.00 7.02
C ILE A 32 9.47 8.96 8.00
N LEU A 33 8.65 9.89 7.50
CA LEU A 33 8.04 10.93 8.32
C LEU A 33 6.65 10.52 8.84
N TYR A 34 5.83 9.92 7.98
CA TYR A 34 4.50 9.44 8.32
C TYR A 34 4.02 8.44 7.27
N GLN A 35 3.05 7.60 7.65
CA GLN A 35 2.24 6.85 6.70
C GLN A 35 0.98 7.68 6.40
N MET A 36 0.75 7.99 5.13
CA MET A 36 -0.44 8.72 4.72
C MET A 36 -1.68 7.87 4.95
N THR A 37 -2.63 8.39 5.71
CA THR A 37 -3.99 7.86 5.75
C THR A 37 -4.82 8.61 4.71
N MET A 38 -5.62 7.87 3.93
CA MET A 38 -6.53 8.48 2.96
C MET A 38 -7.90 8.65 3.61
N GLN A 39 -8.38 9.90 3.70
CA GLN A 39 -9.78 10.20 3.97
C GLN A 39 -10.44 10.60 2.65
N LEU A 40 -11.48 9.87 2.25
CA LEU A 40 -12.21 10.10 1.00
C LEU A 40 -13.67 10.39 1.33
N GLY A 41 -14.13 11.58 0.94
CA GLY A 41 -15.55 11.92 0.94
C GLY A 41 -16.19 11.38 -0.33
N LEU A 42 -17.13 10.44 -0.19
CA LEU A 42 -17.90 9.90 -1.30
C LEU A 42 -19.32 10.46 -1.21
N ASN A 43 -19.82 10.97 -2.33
CA ASN A 43 -21.23 11.33 -2.43
C ASN A 43 -22.07 10.03 -2.47
N ASP A 44 -23.22 10.00 -1.79
CA ASP A 44 -24.10 8.81 -1.70
C ASP A 44 -24.58 8.29 -3.07
N ARG A 45 -24.56 9.15 -4.10
CA ARG A 45 -24.86 8.79 -5.48
C ARG A 45 -23.77 7.96 -6.15
N VAL A 46 -22.54 7.97 -5.62
CA VAL A 46 -21.43 7.19 -6.18
C VAL A 46 -21.63 5.72 -5.85
N GLY A 47 -21.76 4.90 -6.89
CA GLY A 47 -21.80 3.45 -6.82
C GLY A 47 -20.48 2.82 -7.26
N ASN A 48 -20.28 1.57 -6.86
CA ASN A 48 -19.14 0.73 -7.27
C ASN A 48 -17.75 1.28 -6.95
N PHE A 49 -17.64 2.20 -5.98
CA PHE A 49 -16.35 2.65 -5.48
C PHE A 49 -15.76 1.61 -4.51
N ILE A 50 -14.62 1.03 -4.90
CA ILE A 50 -13.79 0.14 -4.08
C ILE A 50 -12.56 0.91 -3.64
N MET A 51 -12.44 1.08 -2.33
CA MET A 51 -11.20 1.56 -1.72
C MET A 51 -10.33 0.35 -1.38
N ASN A 52 -9.15 0.27 -1.98
CA ASN A 52 -8.13 -0.66 -1.51
C ASN A 52 -6.78 0.05 -1.35
N GLU A 53 -5.86 -0.61 -0.65
CA GLU A 53 -4.58 -0.04 -0.23
C GLU A 53 -3.63 0.26 -1.40
N LEU A 54 -3.88 -0.29 -2.59
CA LEU A 54 -2.95 -0.29 -3.72
C LEU A 54 -3.49 0.40 -4.98
N THR A 55 -4.80 0.64 -5.07
CA THR A 55 -5.46 1.18 -6.26
C THR A 55 -6.72 1.96 -5.89
N GLN A 56 -6.85 3.15 -6.48
CA GLN A 56 -8.14 3.83 -6.57
C GLN A 56 -8.98 3.13 -7.65
N THR A 57 -10.29 3.02 -7.44
CA THR A 57 -11.20 2.45 -8.45
C THR A 57 -11.06 3.22 -9.76
N PRO A 58 -10.74 2.57 -10.89
CA PRO A 58 -10.70 3.24 -12.19
C PRO A 58 -12.02 3.95 -12.48
N TRP A 59 -11.96 5.20 -12.94
CA TRP A 59 -13.15 6.03 -13.24
C TRP A 59 -14.21 5.33 -14.09
N LYS A 60 -13.79 4.50 -15.05
CA LYS A 60 -14.67 3.73 -15.93
C LYS A 60 -15.55 2.69 -15.22
N LEU A 61 -15.23 2.34 -13.98
CA LEU A 61 -15.97 1.37 -13.15
C LEU A 61 -16.88 2.05 -12.14
N ILE A 62 -16.76 3.37 -11.98
CA ILE A 62 -17.61 4.16 -11.08
C ILE A 62 -18.97 4.35 -11.74
N THR A 63 -20.03 4.12 -10.99
CA THR A 63 -21.41 4.38 -11.42
C THR A 63 -22.00 5.55 -10.64
N LEU A 64 -22.98 6.22 -11.23
CA LEU A 64 -23.80 7.22 -10.55
C LEU A 64 -25.22 6.67 -10.46
N LYS A 65 -25.75 6.65 -9.24
CA LYS A 65 -27.17 6.42 -8.97
C LYS A 65 -27.93 7.71 -9.30
N ASP A 66 -29.16 7.54 -9.77
CA ASP A 66 -30.09 8.65 -10.06
C ASP A 66 -30.39 9.51 -8.81
#